data_AF-A0A353NNI1-F1
#
_entry.id   AF-A0A353NNI1-F1
#
_cell.length_a   1.000
_cell.length_b   1.000
_cell.length_c   1.000
_cell.angle_alpha   90.00
_cell.angle_beta   90.00
_cell.angle_gamma   90.00
#
_symmetry.space_group_name_H-M   'P 1'
#
loop_
_entity.id
_entity.type
_entity.pdbx_description
1 polymer ?
#
loop_
_entity_poly.entity_id
_entity_poly.type
_entity_poly.pdbx_seq_one_letter_code
_entity_poly.pdbx_strand_id
1 'polypeptide(L)'
;AKISSKTGVQNTTGSLRTAVAGDPHAIAYISLGNVNDSIKVLAVDGVLPKSETIKNGSYKLTRSFFYLTGEQPRGNARNFIDFVLSPDGQQIVRQNFISISDN
;
A
#
# COMPACT_ATOMS: atom_id res chain seq x y z
N ALA A 1 8.22 9.63 -20.15
CA ALA A 1 8.62 8.24 -20.45
C ALA A 1 7.57 7.62 -21.38
N LYS A 2 7.95 6.92 -22.45
CA LYS A 2 7.01 6.16 -23.29
C LYS A 2 6.88 4.75 -22.74
N ILE A 3 5.64 4.27 -22.55
CA ILE A 3 5.35 2.88 -22.19
C ILE A 3 5.58 2.01 -23.43
N SER A 4 6.22 0.85 -23.27
CA SER A 4 6.45 -0.11 -24.35
C SER A 4 5.12 -0.68 -24.85
N SER A 5 4.99 -0.94 -26.15
CA SER A 5 3.84 -1.65 -26.73
C SER A 5 3.70 -3.10 -26.22
N LYS A 6 4.74 -3.62 -25.56
CA LYS A 6 4.74 -4.93 -24.91
C LYS A 6 4.19 -4.92 -23.48
N THR A 7 3.80 -3.75 -22.95
CA THR A 7 3.29 -3.61 -21.58
C THR A 7 1.78 -3.43 -21.60
N GLY A 8 1.06 -4.35 -20.97
CA GLY A 8 -0.37 -4.19 -20.72
C GLY A 8 -0.63 -3.07 -19.69
N VAL A 9 -1.63 -2.24 -19.95
CA VAL A 9 -2.02 -1.16 -19.04
C VAL A 9 -3.43 -1.45 -18.50
N GLN A 10 -3.59 -1.39 -17.18
CA GLN A 10 -4.88 -1.52 -16.51
C GLN A 10 -5.08 -0.32 -15.58
N ASN A 11 -6.31 0.19 -15.53
CA ASN A 11 -6.64 1.43 -14.82
C ASN A 11 -7.08 1.22 -13.37
N THR A 12 -7.29 -0.03 -12.95
CA THR A 12 -7.73 -0.36 -11.60
C THR A 12 -6.97 -1.55 -11.04
N THR A 13 -6.84 -1.59 -9.71
CA THR A 13 -6.22 -2.72 -9.01
C THR A 13 -6.97 -4.04 -9.28
N GLY A 14 -8.30 -3.99 -9.37
CA GLY A 14 -9.13 -5.16 -9.68
C GLY A 14 -8.86 -5.70 -11.08
N SER A 15 -8.86 -4.83 -12.10
CA SER A 15 -8.56 -5.22 -13.48
C SER A 15 -7.14 -5.75 -13.65
N LEU A 16 -6.16 -5.15 -12.95
CA LEU A 16 -4.78 -5.63 -12.94
C LEU A 16 -4.67 -7.03 -12.35
N ARG A 17 -5.37 -7.29 -11.24
CA ARG A 17 -5.41 -8.61 -10.61
C ARG A 17 -6.06 -9.66 -11.50
N THR A 18 -7.19 -9.35 -12.14
CA THR A 18 -7.83 -10.25 -13.11
C THR A 18 -6.92 -10.57 -14.29
N ALA A 19 -6.19 -9.57 -14.81
CA ALA A 19 -5.25 -9.78 -15.89
C ALA A 19 -4.10 -10.72 -15.49
N VAL A 20 -3.52 -10.53 -14.30
CA VAL A 20 -2.45 -11.42 -13.79
C VAL A 20 -2.97 -12.83 -13.50
N ALA A 21 -4.17 -12.96 -12.93
CA ALA A 21 -4.77 -14.27 -12.66
C ALA A 21 -5.05 -15.08 -13.95
N GLY A 22 -5.31 -14.39 -15.06
CA GLY A 22 -5.60 -15.00 -16.37
C GLY A 22 -4.37 -15.28 -17.24
N ASP A 23 -3.19 -14.80 -16.87
CA ASP A 23 -1.96 -14.95 -17.65
C ASP A 23 -0.80 -15.44 -16.76
N PRO A 24 -0.36 -16.71 -16.89
CA PRO A 24 0.72 -17.27 -16.07
C PRO A 24 2.09 -16.62 -16.31
N HIS A 25 2.23 -15.82 -17.38
CA HIS A 25 3.46 -15.08 -17.70
C HIS A 25 3.40 -13.60 -17.27
N ALA A 26 2.27 -13.13 -16.76
CA ALA A 26 2.12 -11.74 -16.33
C ALA A 26 2.75 -11.47 -14.97
N ILE A 27 3.33 -10.28 -14.82
CA ILE A 27 3.77 -9.72 -13.55
C ILE A 27 3.26 -8.28 -13.44
N ALA A 28 2.79 -7.91 -12.25
CA ALA A 28 2.31 -6.57 -11.97
C ALA A 28 2.57 -6.17 -10.52
N TYR A 29 2.39 -4.88 -10.19
CA TYR A 29 2.49 -4.36 -8.83
C TYR A 29 1.14 -3.82 -8.36
N ILE A 30 0.77 -4.13 -7.11
CA ILE A 30 -0.44 -3.61 -6.46
C ILE A 30 -0.15 -3.27 -5.00
N SER A 31 -1.01 -2.48 -4.37
CA SER A 31 -0.95 -2.24 -2.92
C SER A 31 -1.24 -3.52 -2.16
N LEU A 32 -0.48 -3.79 -1.08
CA LEU A 32 -0.60 -5.01 -0.26
C LEU A 32 -2.03 -5.31 0.20
N GLY A 33 -2.79 -4.29 0.63
CA GLY A 33 -4.19 -4.46 1.07
C GLY A 33 -5.17 -4.90 -0.04
N ASN A 34 -4.73 -5.02 -1.30
CA ASN A 34 -5.55 -5.50 -2.41
C ASN A 34 -5.19 -6.91 -2.88
N VAL A 35 -4.23 -7.56 -2.22
CA VAL A 35 -3.87 -8.95 -2.45
C VAL A 35 -5.01 -9.85 -2.00
N ASN A 36 -5.26 -10.92 -2.76
CA ASN A 36 -6.12 -12.02 -2.38
C ASN A 36 -5.60 -13.33 -3.02
N ASP A 37 -6.34 -14.42 -2.84
CA ASP A 37 -5.91 -15.77 -3.24
C ASP A 37 -5.88 -16.01 -4.76
N SER A 38 -6.35 -15.07 -5.59
CA SER A 38 -6.33 -15.21 -7.05
C SER A 38 -4.96 -14.94 -7.69
N ILE A 39 -3.99 -14.47 -6.91
CA ILE A 39 -2.65 -14.12 -7.39
C ILE A 39 -1.57 -14.60 -6.41
N LYS A 40 -0.36 -14.81 -6.94
CA LYS A 40 0.80 -15.16 -6.12
C LYS A 40 1.62 -13.92 -5.78
N VAL A 41 1.86 -13.69 -4.49
CA VAL A 41 2.79 -12.67 -4.02
C VAL A 41 4.23 -13.15 -4.19
N LEU A 42 5.07 -12.32 -4.79
CA LEU A 42 6.50 -12.59 -4.95
C LEU A 42 7.30 -11.89 -3.84
N ALA A 43 8.35 -12.58 -3.37
CA ALA A 43 9.37 -11.96 -2.55
C ALA A 43 10.24 -11.03 -3.41
N VAL A 44 10.65 -9.90 -2.83
CA VAL A 44 11.62 -8.99 -3.44
C VAL A 44 12.89 -9.09 -2.62
N ASP A 45 14.00 -9.42 -3.26
CA ASP A 45 15.28 -9.70 -2.60
C ASP A 45 15.17 -10.72 -1.45
N GLY A 46 14.32 -11.74 -1.63
CA GLY A 46 14.08 -12.78 -0.62
C GLY A 46 13.12 -12.39 0.52
N VAL A 47 12.61 -11.15 0.54
CA VAL A 47 11.72 -10.65 1.59
C VAL A 47 10.27 -10.56 1.08
N LEU A 48 9.32 -11.15 1.81
CA LEU A 48 7.89 -11.04 1.53
C LEU A 48 7.31 -9.76 2.15
N PRO A 49 6.29 -9.12 1.54
CA PRO A 49 5.60 -7.96 2.11
C PRO A 49 4.69 -8.36 3.27
N LYS A 50 5.23 -8.40 4.49
CA LYS A 50 4.49 -8.62 5.74
C LYS A 50 4.53 -7.38 6.64
N SER A 51 3.58 -7.26 7.56
CA SER A 51 3.54 -6.17 8.54
C SER A 51 4.88 -6.04 9.29
N GLU A 52 5.43 -7.16 9.77
CA GLU A 52 6.73 -7.22 10.45
C GLU A 52 7.88 -6.73 9.56
N THR A 53 8.00 -7.26 8.34
CA THR A 53 9.09 -6.93 7.40
C THR A 53 9.02 -5.49 6.90
N ILE A 54 7.81 -4.91 6.88
CA ILE A 54 7.61 -3.52 6.49
C ILE A 54 8.00 -2.60 7.65
N LYS A 55 7.59 -2.91 8.88
CA LYS A 55 7.92 -2.13 10.07
C LYS A 55 9.41 -2.14 10.41
N ASN A 56 10.07 -3.29 10.28
CA ASN A 56 11.51 -3.40 10.52
C ASN A 56 12.35 -2.90 9.33
N GLY A 57 11.72 -2.45 8.24
CA GLY A 57 12.38 -1.88 7.07
C GLY A 57 13.14 -2.88 6.20
N SER A 58 12.98 -4.19 6.41
CA SER A 58 13.59 -5.23 5.55
C SER A 58 12.90 -5.31 4.19
N TYR A 59 11.58 -5.12 4.12
CA TYR A 59 10.86 -4.99 2.86
C TYR A 59 10.97 -3.55 2.33
N LYS A 60 11.71 -3.36 1.23
CA LYS A 60 12.10 -2.02 0.74
C LYS A 60 11.04 -1.31 -0.10
N LEU A 61 10.08 -2.04 -0.68
CA LEU A 61 9.03 -1.45 -1.51
C LEU A 61 7.86 -0.96 -0.67
N THR A 62 8.11 0.09 0.12
CA THR A 62 7.12 0.72 0.99
C THR A 62 6.96 2.19 0.65
N ARG A 63 5.81 2.76 1.00
CA ARG A 63 5.56 4.20 0.93
C ARG A 63 4.76 4.63 2.14
N SER A 64 5.21 5.69 2.78
CA SER A 64 4.46 6.32 3.87
C SER A 64 3.34 7.17 3.31
N PHE A 65 2.22 7.22 4.04
CA PHE A 65 1.15 8.16 3.75
C PHE A 65 1.36 9.41 4.58
N PHE A 66 1.40 10.56 3.91
CA PHE A 66 1.70 11.84 4.54
C PHE A 66 0.49 12.76 4.48
N TYR A 67 0.23 13.45 5.60
CA TYR A 67 -0.58 14.66 5.59
C TYR A 67 0.33 15.84 5.26
N LEU A 68 0.10 16.46 4.10
CA LEU A 68 0.83 17.64 3.68
C LEU A 68 -0.05 18.87 3.92
N THR A 69 0.47 19.83 4.69
CA THR A 69 -0.22 21.08 5.04
C THR A 69 0.66 22.24 4.61
N GLY A 70 0.07 23.27 3.99
CA GLY A 70 0.83 24.47 3.59
C GLY A 70 1.41 25.24 4.77
N GLU A 71 0.65 25.34 5.86
CA GLU A 71 1.09 25.88 7.15
C GLU A 71 0.85 24.85 8.27
N GLN A 72 1.29 25.16 9.50
CA GLN A 72 0.96 24.37 10.68
C GLN A 72 -0.58 24.23 10.80
N PRO A 73 -1.14 23.01 10.83
CA PRO A 73 -2.58 22.83 10.88
C PRO A 73 -3.16 23.39 12.19
N ARG A 74 -4.35 24.00 12.10
CA ARG A 74 -5.10 24.57 13.23
C ARG A 74 -6.58 24.18 13.14
N GLY A 75 -7.31 24.36 14.24
CA GLY A 75 -8.75 24.08 14.31
C GLY A 75 -9.10 22.68 13.83
N ASN A 76 -10.13 22.58 12.98
CA ASN A 76 -10.64 21.30 12.50
C ASN A 76 -9.60 20.47 11.74
N ALA A 77 -8.69 21.11 10.99
CA ALA A 77 -7.62 20.39 10.29
C ALA A 77 -6.67 19.72 11.27
N ARG A 78 -6.32 20.40 12.36
CA ARG A 78 -5.48 19.84 13.43
C ARG A 78 -6.20 18.69 14.13
N ASN A 79 -7.46 18.91 14.53
CA ASN A 79 -8.26 17.89 15.22
C ASN A 79 -8.43 16.63 14.38
N PHE A 80 -8.62 16.77 13.06
CA PHE A 80 -8.70 15.62 12.16
C PHE A 80 -7.38 14.84 12.08
N ILE A 81 -6.26 15.53 11.92
CA ILE A 81 -4.94 14.88 11.90
C ILE A 81 -4.66 14.19 13.24
N ASP A 82 -4.96 14.84 14.37
CA ASP A 82 -4.80 14.25 15.70
C ASP A 82 -5.68 13.01 15.87
N PHE A 83 -6.92 13.03 15.39
CA PHE A 83 -7.79 11.86 15.37
C PHE A 83 -7.20 10.72 14.53
N VAL A 84 -6.74 10.99 13.31
CA VAL A 84 -6.15 9.96 12.45
C VAL A 84 -4.91 9.32 13.10
N LEU A 85 -4.10 10.11 13.80
CA LEU A 85 -2.89 9.64 14.50
C LEU A 85 -3.20 9.00 15.87
N SER A 86 -4.42 9.17 16.39
CA SER A 86 -4.86 8.58 17.66
C SER A 86 -4.99 7.05 17.59
N PRO A 87 -5.08 6.34 18.73
CA PRO A 87 -5.32 4.90 18.75
C PRO A 87 -6.55 4.46 17.95
N ASP A 88 -7.65 5.21 18.04
CA ASP A 88 -8.91 4.92 17.34
C ASP A 88 -8.75 5.09 15.82
N GLY A 89 -8.13 6.19 15.40
CA GLY A 89 -7.83 6.43 13.98
C GLY A 89 -6.93 5.34 13.41
N GLN A 90 -5.96 4.89 14.20
CA GLN A 90 -5.02 3.84 13.78
C GLN A 90 -5.67 2.46 13.78
N GLN A 91 -6.70 2.21 14.59
CA GLN A 91 -7.53 1.01 14.48
C GLN A 91 -8.24 0.95 13.12
N ILE A 92 -8.71 2.08 12.61
CA ILE A 92 -9.31 2.16 11.26
C ILE A 92 -8.24 1.87 10.20
N VAL A 93 -7.04 2.46 10.32
CA VAL A 93 -5.92 2.22 9.39
C VAL A 93 -5.58 0.74 9.28
N ARG A 94 -5.53 0.01 10.41
CA ARG A 94 -5.19 -1.42 10.46
C ARG A 94 -6.10 -2.33 9.64
N GLN A 95 -7.30 -1.88 9.28
CA GLN A 95 -8.22 -2.68 8.47
C GLN A 95 -7.68 -2.96 7.06
N ASN A 96 -6.85 -2.04 6.51
CA ASN A 96 -6.38 -2.14 5.13
C ASN A 96 -4.90 -1.77 4.93
N PHE A 97 -4.27 -1.16 5.94
CA PHE A 97 -2.91 -0.64 5.88
C PHE A 97 -2.13 -0.99 7.15
N ILE A 98 -0.83 -0.69 7.13
CA ILE A 98 0.04 -0.88 8.29
C ILE A 98 0.02 0.42 9.09
N SER A 99 -0.45 0.33 10.34
CA SER A 99 -0.49 1.46 11.28
C SER A 99 0.90 1.88 11.73
N ILE A 100 1.00 3.14 12.15
CA ILE A 100 2.22 3.69 12.76
C ILE A 100 2.31 3.41 14.27
N SER A 101 1.18 3.10 14.93
CA SER A 101 1.08 3.04 16.40
C SER A 101 1.27 1.65 16.97
N ASP A 102 2.25 0.91 16.48
CA ASP A 102 2.58 -0.41 17.04
C ASP A 102 3.86 -0.31 17.89
N ASN A 103 3.66 0.22 19.10
CA ASN A 103 4.37 -0.05 20.36
C ASN A 103 3.35 0.05 21.49
#